data_AF-A0A2L2TM71-F1
#
_entry.id   AF-A0A2L2TM71-F1
#
_cell.length_a   1.000
_cell.length_b   1.000
_cell.length_c   1.000
_cell.angle_alpha   90.00
_cell.angle_beta   90.00
_cell.angle_gamma   90.00
#
_symmetry.space_group_name_H-M   'P 1'
#
loop_
_entity.id
_entity.type
_entity.pdbx_description
1 polymer ?
#
loop_
_entity_poly.entity_id
_entity_poly.type
_entity_poly.pdbx_seq_one_letter_code
_entity_poly.pdbx_strand_id
1 'polypeptide(L)'
;MTVQSERAFQKQPHIFQNSKTKTKSTRPGKGGRRWYKDVGLGFRTPKTAIEGSYIDKKCPFTGLVSIRGRILTGTVVSTKMHRTIIIRREYLHFIPKYSRYEKRHKNVAAHVSPAFRVQEGDQVTVGQCRPLSKTVRFNVLRVLPRTGKSVKKFSKF
;
A
#
# COMPACT_ATOMS: atom_id res chain seq x y z
N MET A 1 -1.58 -16.40 -12.19
CA MET A 1 -2.85 -16.14 -11.48
C MET A 1 -3.69 -15.23 -12.36
N THR A 2 -4.75 -15.78 -12.97
CA THR A 2 -5.71 -15.02 -13.76
C THR A 2 -6.40 -13.99 -12.85
N VAL A 3 -6.73 -12.81 -13.37
CA VAL A 3 -7.37 -11.71 -12.61
C VAL A 3 -8.73 -12.13 -12.05
N GLN A 4 -9.34 -13.15 -12.66
CA GLN A 4 -10.70 -13.60 -12.40
C GLN A 4 -10.71 -14.99 -11.72
N SER A 5 -10.22 -15.06 -10.50
CA SER A 5 -10.32 -16.26 -9.65
C SER A 5 -11.42 -16.16 -8.58
N GLU A 6 -12.00 -14.97 -8.40
CA GLU A 6 -13.06 -14.71 -7.42
C GLU A 6 -14.45 -15.02 -8.00
N ARG A 7 -15.42 -15.33 -7.13
CA ARG A 7 -16.81 -15.64 -7.51
C ARG A 7 -17.48 -14.52 -8.30
N ALA A 8 -17.23 -13.27 -7.92
CA ALA A 8 -17.77 -12.10 -8.60
C ALA A 8 -16.82 -11.60 -9.69
N PHE A 9 -17.39 -11.15 -10.81
CA PHE A 9 -16.62 -10.51 -11.87
C PHE A 9 -15.94 -9.23 -11.39
N GLN A 10 -14.61 -9.17 -11.53
CA GLN A 10 -13.82 -8.02 -11.12
C GLN A 10 -13.63 -7.07 -12.29
N LYS A 11 -13.98 -5.79 -12.10
CA LYS A 11 -13.71 -4.69 -13.06
C LYS A 11 -13.39 -3.39 -12.34
N GLN A 12 -12.70 -2.46 -13.01
CA GLN A 12 -12.57 -1.09 -12.52
C GLN A 12 -13.87 -0.33 -12.82
N PRO A 13 -14.48 0.36 -11.82
CA PRO A 13 -15.77 1.01 -12.01
C PRO A 13 -15.71 2.17 -13.01
N HIS A 14 -14.57 2.87 -13.13
CA HIS A 14 -14.40 4.01 -14.03
C HIS A 14 -14.18 3.62 -15.50
N ILE A 15 -14.01 2.33 -15.80
CA ILE A 15 -13.76 1.86 -17.16
C ILE A 15 -14.99 1.16 -17.66
N PHE A 16 -15.61 1.76 -18.67
CA PHE A 16 -16.65 1.09 -19.43
C PHE A 16 -16.00 0.08 -20.39
N GLN A 17 -16.23 -1.21 -20.15
CA GLN A 17 -15.63 -2.28 -20.96
C GLN A 17 -16.38 -2.55 -22.27
N ASN A 18 -17.68 -2.25 -22.32
CA ASN A 18 -18.56 -2.63 -23.43
C ASN A 18 -18.72 -1.51 -24.45
N SER A 19 -17.63 -0.79 -24.76
CA SER A 19 -17.66 0.25 -25.78
C SER A 19 -17.86 -0.36 -27.17
N LYS A 20 -18.85 0.15 -27.92
CA LYS A 20 -19.18 -0.30 -29.28
C LYS A 20 -18.16 0.14 -30.32
N THR A 21 -17.38 1.19 -30.03
CA THR A 21 -16.31 1.69 -30.91
C THR A 21 -15.02 0.93 -30.65
N LYS A 22 -14.35 0.43 -31.71
CA LYS A 22 -13.01 -0.16 -31.60
C LYS A 22 -12.02 0.90 -31.08
N THR A 23 -11.62 0.78 -29.82
CA THR A 23 -10.64 1.70 -29.20
C THR A 23 -9.25 1.47 -29.79
N LYS A 24 -8.52 2.54 -30.08
CA LYS A 24 -7.18 2.53 -30.72
C LYS A 24 -6.12 1.67 -29.99
N SER A 25 -6.31 1.35 -28.70
CA SER A 25 -5.39 0.52 -27.92
C SER A 25 -6.13 -0.28 -26.85
N THR A 26 -5.85 -1.59 -26.78
CA THR A 26 -6.30 -2.51 -25.72
C THR A 26 -5.24 -2.76 -24.65
N ARG A 27 -4.02 -2.24 -24.85
CA ARG A 27 -2.88 -2.48 -23.95
C ARG A 27 -3.05 -1.68 -22.65
N PRO A 28 -2.58 -2.16 -21.49
CA PRO A 28 -2.48 -1.36 -20.27
C PRO A 28 -1.32 -0.36 -20.41
N GLY A 29 -1.43 0.85 -19.82
CA GLY A 29 -0.38 1.87 -19.87
C GLY A 29 -0.83 3.28 -20.28
N LYS A 30 0.14 4.15 -20.63
CA LYS A 30 -0.12 5.50 -21.15
C LYS A 30 -0.79 5.39 -22.53
N GLY A 31 -2.05 5.80 -22.65
CA GLY A 31 -2.89 5.56 -23.84
C GLY A 31 -3.61 4.20 -23.85
N GLY A 32 -3.54 3.46 -22.73
CA GLY A 32 -4.18 2.17 -22.53
C GLY A 32 -5.52 2.24 -21.79
N ARG A 33 -6.27 1.14 -21.80
CA ARG A 33 -7.60 1.05 -21.17
C ARG A 33 -7.53 0.62 -19.70
N ARG A 34 -6.74 1.35 -18.89
CA ARG A 34 -6.60 1.19 -17.43
C ARG A 34 -6.70 2.52 -16.70
N TRP A 35 -7.46 2.54 -15.62
CA TRP A 35 -7.64 3.73 -14.79
C TRP A 35 -6.61 3.71 -13.67
N TYR A 36 -5.84 4.78 -13.58
CA TYR A 36 -4.92 5.05 -12.50
C TYR A 36 -4.97 6.55 -12.20
N LYS A 37 -4.52 6.93 -11.01
CA LYS A 37 -4.38 8.32 -10.60
C LYS A 37 -3.08 8.54 -9.86
N ASP A 38 -2.63 9.79 -9.89
CA ASP A 38 -1.66 10.27 -8.94
C ASP A 38 -2.33 10.47 -7.56
N VAL A 39 -1.61 10.11 -6.51
CA VAL A 39 -2.03 10.29 -5.12
C VAL A 39 -1.61 11.67 -4.60
N GLY A 40 -0.63 12.32 -5.25
CA GLY A 40 -0.05 13.58 -4.81
C GLY A 40 0.97 13.38 -3.67
N LEU A 41 1.22 14.44 -2.90
CA LEU A 41 2.14 14.44 -1.75
C LEU A 41 3.59 14.03 -2.10
N GLY A 42 4.00 14.21 -3.36
CA GLY A 42 5.35 13.86 -3.84
C GLY A 42 5.60 12.36 -4.04
N PHE A 43 4.57 11.50 -3.93
CA PHE A 43 4.72 10.08 -4.20
C PHE A 43 4.58 9.78 -5.69
N ARG A 44 5.53 9.02 -6.24
CA ARG A 44 5.46 8.56 -7.63
C ARG A 44 4.48 7.39 -7.76
N THR A 45 3.64 7.42 -8.78
CA THR A 45 2.78 6.28 -9.14
C THR A 45 3.64 5.10 -9.61
N PRO A 46 3.49 3.90 -9.03
CA PRO A 46 4.31 2.76 -9.41
C PRO A 46 3.95 2.28 -10.83
N LYS A 47 4.96 1.86 -11.62
CA LYS A 47 4.78 1.34 -12.98
C LYS A 47 3.78 0.18 -13.03
N THR A 48 3.84 -0.70 -12.02
CA THR A 48 2.93 -1.83 -11.85
C THR A 48 1.46 -1.42 -11.67
N ALA A 49 1.17 -0.21 -11.15
CA ALA A 49 -0.20 0.28 -11.10
C ALA A 49 -0.72 0.76 -12.47
N ILE A 50 0.18 1.28 -13.32
CA ILE A 50 -0.13 1.80 -14.65
C ILE A 50 -0.29 0.67 -15.67
N GLU A 51 0.58 -0.34 -15.60
CA GLU A 51 0.68 -1.43 -16.59
C GLU A 51 0.06 -2.75 -16.09
N GLY A 52 -0.17 -2.89 -14.78
CA GLY A 52 -0.67 -4.13 -14.21
C GLY A 52 -2.12 -4.45 -14.60
N SER A 53 -2.51 -5.72 -14.42
CA SER A 53 -3.88 -6.21 -14.72
C SER A 53 -4.74 -6.43 -13.49
N TYR A 54 -4.19 -6.26 -12.28
CA TYR A 54 -4.91 -6.51 -11.02
C TYR A 54 -6.05 -5.49 -10.81
N ILE A 55 -7.08 -5.91 -10.06
CA ILE A 55 -8.22 -5.08 -9.69
C ILE A 55 -8.30 -5.00 -8.17
N ASP A 56 -8.18 -3.78 -7.66
CA ASP A 56 -8.21 -3.51 -6.23
C ASP A 56 -8.91 -2.18 -5.95
N LYS A 57 -10.08 -2.25 -5.31
CA LYS A 57 -10.91 -1.10 -4.94
C LYS A 57 -10.28 -0.27 -3.81
N LYS A 58 -9.39 -0.88 -3.02
CA LYS A 58 -8.71 -0.27 -1.86
C LYS A 58 -7.33 0.30 -2.22
N CYS A 59 -6.86 0.13 -3.45
CA CYS A 59 -5.59 0.70 -3.91
C CYS A 59 -5.65 2.24 -3.92
N PRO A 60 -4.58 2.94 -3.49
CA PRO A 60 -4.54 4.40 -3.56
C PRO A 60 -4.35 4.92 -4.99
N PHE A 61 -3.78 4.11 -5.90
CA PHE A 61 -3.52 4.50 -7.30
C PHE A 61 -4.62 4.09 -8.28
N THR A 62 -5.20 2.90 -8.12
CA THR A 62 -6.18 2.33 -9.07
C THR A 62 -7.59 2.24 -8.48
N GLY A 63 -7.76 2.68 -7.23
CA GLY A 63 -9.05 2.81 -6.54
C GLY A 63 -9.38 4.25 -6.13
N LEU A 64 -10.54 4.44 -5.51
CA LEU A 64 -11.03 5.75 -5.07
C LEU A 64 -10.51 6.18 -3.71
N VAL A 65 -9.54 5.47 -3.13
CA VAL A 65 -9.01 5.80 -1.81
C VAL A 65 -8.20 7.10 -1.90
N SER A 66 -8.55 8.07 -1.06
CA SER A 66 -7.78 9.30 -0.85
C SER A 66 -6.84 9.14 0.33
N ILE A 67 -5.62 9.64 0.19
CA ILE A 67 -4.65 9.72 1.28
C ILE A 67 -4.74 11.11 1.89
N ARG A 68 -4.80 11.19 3.22
CA ARG A 68 -4.95 12.45 3.95
C ARG A 68 -4.33 12.37 5.34
N GLY A 69 -3.81 13.49 5.83
CA GLY A 69 -3.30 13.60 7.19
C GLY A 69 -1.95 12.91 7.35
N ARG A 70 -1.87 11.91 8.22
CA ARG A 70 -0.60 11.36 8.70
C ARG A 70 0.07 10.44 7.67
N ILE A 71 1.36 10.66 7.43
CA ILE A 71 2.24 9.72 6.73
C ILE A 71 3.17 9.12 7.77
N LEU A 72 3.22 7.79 7.83
CA LEU A 72 4.03 7.06 8.80
C LEU A 72 5.00 6.15 8.06
N THR A 73 6.19 5.97 8.61
CA THR A 73 7.12 4.92 8.20
C THR A 73 7.06 3.77 9.20
N GLY A 74 7.40 2.56 8.76
CA GLY A 74 7.32 1.33 9.55
C GLY A 74 8.13 0.19 8.94
N THR A 75 8.54 -0.76 9.76
CA THR A 75 9.08 -2.04 9.26
C THR A 75 7.96 -3.06 9.16
N VAL A 76 7.97 -3.86 8.11
CA VAL A 76 6.97 -4.90 7.89
C VAL A 76 7.27 -6.09 8.80
N VAL A 77 6.32 -6.46 9.66
CA VAL A 77 6.45 -7.62 10.55
C VAL A 77 5.73 -8.84 10.02
N SER A 78 4.59 -8.65 9.36
CA SER A 78 3.85 -9.77 8.80
C SER A 78 3.13 -9.41 7.52
N THR A 79 3.22 -10.32 6.55
CA THR A 79 2.53 -10.27 5.25
C THR A 79 1.52 -11.42 5.08
N LYS A 80 1.11 -12.08 6.17
CA LYS A 80 0.29 -13.29 6.14
C LYS A 80 -1.17 -13.05 5.72
N MET A 81 -1.67 -11.82 5.84
CA MET A 81 -3.05 -11.48 5.51
C MET A 81 -3.22 -11.14 4.03
N HIS A 82 -4.40 -11.38 3.48
CA HIS A 82 -4.69 -11.01 2.09
C HIS A 82 -4.67 -9.49 1.90
N ARG A 83 -3.73 -9.01 1.07
CA ARG A 83 -3.55 -7.59 0.68
C ARG A 83 -3.45 -6.62 1.87
N THR A 84 -3.03 -7.11 3.03
CA THR A 84 -2.89 -6.31 4.26
C THR A 84 -1.60 -6.73 4.96
N ILE A 85 -0.85 -5.76 5.47
CA ILE A 85 0.37 -5.99 6.23
C ILE A 85 0.26 -5.39 7.62
N ILE A 86 1.03 -5.94 8.53
CA ILE A 86 1.26 -5.34 9.85
C ILE A 86 2.63 -4.69 9.83
N ILE A 87 2.65 -3.37 10.01
CA ILE A 87 3.87 -2.61 10.22
C ILE A 87 4.11 -2.42 11.71
N ARG A 88 5.35 -2.54 12.14
CA ARG A 88 5.76 -2.22 13.51
C ARG A 88 6.41 -0.88 13.55
N ARG A 89 6.02 -0.12 14.56
CA ARG A 89 6.58 1.17 14.87
C ARG A 89 7.26 1.21 16.22
N GLU A 90 8.59 1.19 16.23
CA GLU A 90 9.45 1.37 17.40
C GLU A 90 9.76 2.86 17.67
N TYR A 91 9.61 3.29 18.92
CA TYR A 91 9.92 4.66 19.37
C TYR A 91 10.43 4.65 20.81
N LEU A 92 11.08 5.74 21.19
CA LEU A 92 11.56 5.96 22.56
C LEU A 92 10.54 6.80 23.32
N HIS A 93 10.11 6.32 24.48
CA HIS A 93 9.22 7.03 25.39
C HIS A 93 10.03 7.56 26.57
N PHE A 94 9.89 8.84 26.90
CA PHE A 94 10.64 9.46 27.99
C PHE A 94 9.94 9.22 29.32
N ILE A 95 10.69 8.84 30.37
CA ILE A 95 10.20 8.67 31.73
C ILE A 95 10.70 9.85 32.57
N PRO A 96 9.83 10.84 32.90
CA PRO A 96 10.25 12.08 33.56
C PRO A 96 10.95 11.84 34.91
N LYS A 97 10.43 10.92 35.72
CA LYS A 97 10.98 10.62 37.06
C LYS A 97 12.46 10.20 37.02
N TYR A 98 12.88 9.49 35.98
CA TYR A 98 14.22 8.92 35.89
C TYR A 98 15.10 9.62 34.83
N SER A 99 14.55 10.60 34.10
CA SER A 99 15.21 11.25 32.97
C SER A 99 15.84 10.25 31.97
N ARG A 100 15.15 9.13 31.73
CA ARG A 100 15.60 8.03 30.85
C ARG A 100 14.53 7.72 29.80
N TYR A 101 14.95 7.10 28.70
CA TYR A 101 14.05 6.62 27.66
C TYR A 101 13.85 5.10 27.76
N GLU A 102 12.61 4.66 27.57
CA GLU A 102 12.26 3.25 27.37
C GLU A 102 11.88 2.99 25.90
N LYS A 103 12.18 1.78 25.41
CA LYS A 103 11.82 1.36 24.05
C LYS A 103 10.38 0.85 24.06
N ARG A 104 9.51 1.48 23.27
CA ARG A 104 8.14 1.01 23.02
C ARG A 104 7.94 0.70 21.55
N HIS A 105 6.92 -0.10 21.25
CA HIS A 105 6.50 -0.33 19.87
C HIS A 105 4.97 -0.31 19.73
N LYS A 106 4.50 0.01 18.54
CA LYS A 106 3.09 -0.04 18.16
C LYS A 106 2.94 -0.73 16.81
N ASN A 107 2.05 -1.70 16.73
CA ASN A 107 1.70 -2.33 15.46
C ASN A 107 0.55 -1.56 14.80
N VAL A 108 0.65 -1.38 13.48
CA VAL A 108 -0.36 -0.69 12.66
C VAL A 108 -0.69 -1.58 11.46
N ALA A 109 -1.98 -1.77 11.20
CA ALA A 109 -2.44 -2.50 10.03
C ALA A 109 -2.55 -1.55 8.83
N ALA A 110 -1.97 -1.94 7.70
CA ALA A 110 -2.00 -1.18 6.46
C ALA A 110 -2.43 -2.05 5.28
N HIS A 111 -3.27 -1.50 4.41
CA HIS A 111 -3.61 -2.13 3.13
C HIS A 111 -2.40 -2.08 2.20
N VAL A 112 -2.19 -3.14 1.43
CA VAL A 112 -1.15 -3.22 0.40
C VAL A 112 -1.81 -3.46 -0.93
N SER A 113 -1.62 -2.51 -1.84
CA SER A 113 -2.02 -2.73 -3.22
C SER A 113 -1.13 -3.79 -3.88
N PRO A 114 -1.68 -4.67 -4.74
CA PRO A 114 -0.88 -5.61 -5.53
C PRO A 114 0.17 -4.97 -6.45
N ALA A 115 0.15 -3.63 -6.62
CA ALA A 115 1.22 -2.90 -7.27
C ALA A 115 2.59 -3.13 -6.59
N PHE A 116 2.59 -3.33 -5.27
CA PHE A 116 3.81 -3.54 -4.51
C PHE A 116 3.99 -5.02 -4.18
N ARG A 117 5.20 -5.51 -4.38
CA ARG A 117 5.66 -6.77 -3.78
C ARG A 117 6.36 -6.40 -2.49
N VAL A 118 5.87 -6.93 -1.37
CA VAL A 118 6.36 -6.61 -0.02
C VAL A 118 6.79 -7.90 0.64
N GLN A 119 7.94 -7.88 1.29
CA GLN A 119 8.46 -8.97 2.09
C GLN A 119 8.55 -8.57 3.57
N GLU A 120 8.63 -9.57 4.45
CA GLU A 120 8.83 -9.33 5.88
C GLU A 120 10.22 -8.69 6.11
N GLY A 121 10.26 -7.61 6.89
CA GLY A 121 11.46 -6.84 7.16
C GLY A 121 11.73 -5.67 6.21
N ASP A 122 10.91 -5.46 5.17
CA ASP A 122 10.99 -4.25 4.34
C ASP A 122 10.62 -2.99 5.12
N GLN A 123 11.14 -1.84 4.70
CA GLN A 123 10.74 -0.55 5.24
C GLN A 123 9.68 0.07 4.33
N VAL A 124 8.53 0.42 4.89
CA VAL A 124 7.39 0.92 4.12
C VAL A 124 6.95 2.28 4.62
N THR A 125 6.50 3.11 3.68
CA THR A 125 5.83 4.37 3.96
C THR A 125 4.33 4.18 3.72
N VAL A 126 3.53 4.43 4.75
CA VAL A 126 2.07 4.32 4.73
C VAL A 126 1.42 5.68 4.91
N GLY A 127 0.35 5.92 4.17
CA GLY A 127 -0.49 7.10 4.29
C GLY A 127 -1.81 6.77 4.98
N GLN A 128 -2.27 7.68 5.83
CA GLN A 128 -3.60 7.59 6.43
C GLN A 128 -4.68 7.71 5.35
N CYS A 129 -5.71 6.88 5.46
CA CYS A 129 -6.84 6.86 4.55
C CYS A 129 -8.16 6.86 5.33
N ARG A 130 -9.29 6.88 4.61
CA ARG A 130 -10.59 6.58 5.24
C ARG A 130 -10.58 5.16 5.83
N PRO A 131 -11.36 4.85 6.86
CA PRO A 131 -11.46 3.49 7.38
C PRO A 131 -11.82 2.50 6.25
N LEU A 132 -10.96 1.49 6.03
CA LEU A 132 -11.16 0.46 5.00
C LEU A 132 -11.65 -0.87 5.60
N SER A 133 -11.37 -1.09 6.88
CA SER A 133 -11.85 -2.20 7.69
C SER A 133 -11.82 -1.81 9.17
N LYS A 134 -12.16 -2.75 10.07
CA LYS A 134 -12.11 -2.56 11.53
C LYS A 134 -10.75 -2.01 12.00
N THR A 135 -9.65 -2.53 11.43
CA THR A 135 -8.28 -2.16 11.83
C THR A 135 -7.57 -1.30 10.80
N VAL A 136 -7.83 -1.50 9.51
CA VAL A 136 -7.07 -0.87 8.42
C VAL A 136 -7.55 0.57 8.18
N ARG A 137 -6.69 1.52 8.55
CA ARG A 137 -6.86 2.97 8.35
C ARG A 137 -5.66 3.61 7.63
N PHE A 138 -4.73 2.78 7.17
CA PHE A 138 -3.52 3.18 6.46
C PHE A 138 -3.36 2.36 5.18
N ASN A 139 -2.69 2.93 4.19
CA ASN A 139 -2.40 2.28 2.91
C ASN A 139 -0.92 2.48 2.55
N VAL A 140 -0.28 1.47 1.98
CA VAL A 140 1.12 1.57 1.54
C VAL A 140 1.23 2.46 0.31
N LEU A 141 2.18 3.41 0.37
CA LEU A 141 2.48 4.36 -0.71
C LEU A 141 3.84 4.11 -1.35
N ARG A 142 4.81 3.66 -0.55
CA ARG A 142 6.17 3.38 -1.00
C ARG A 142 6.75 2.22 -0.21
N VAL A 143 7.50 1.37 -0.90
CA VAL A 143 8.27 0.27 -0.32
C VAL A 143 9.74 0.54 -0.58
N LEU A 144 10.56 0.43 0.46
CA LEU A 144 12.01 0.40 0.37
C LEU A 144 12.45 -1.03 0.70
N PRO A 145 12.99 -1.75 -0.29
CA PRO A 145 13.41 -3.13 -0.09
C PRO A 145 14.57 -3.18 0.89
N ARG A 146 14.59 -4.22 1.72
CA ARG A 146 15.66 -4.46 2.68
C ARG A 146 17.00 -4.75 1.97
N THR A 147 18.05 -4.01 2.30
CA THR A 147 19.39 -4.13 1.67
C THR A 147 20.39 -5.02 2.43
N GLY A 148 20.00 -5.73 3.51
CA GLY A 148 20.94 -6.51 4.33
C GLY A 148 20.35 -7.69 5.10
N LYS A 149 21.20 -8.55 5.68
CA LYS A 149 20.83 -9.79 6.39
C LYS A 149 19.89 -9.56 7.59
N SER A 150 19.09 -10.59 7.93
CA SER A 150 18.04 -10.64 8.96
C SER A 150 18.54 -10.55 10.41
N VAL A 151 19.17 -9.43 10.79
CA VAL A 151 19.49 -9.16 12.20
C VAL A 151 18.31 -8.45 12.86
N LYS A 152 17.97 -8.84 14.10
CA LYS A 152 17.02 -8.11 14.95
C LYS A 152 17.62 -6.73 15.23
N LYS A 153 17.20 -5.72 14.47
CA LYS A 153 17.72 -4.35 14.58
C LYS A 153 16.61 -3.43 15.04
N PHE A 154 16.84 -2.74 16.15
CA PHE A 154 16.01 -1.61 16.54
C PHE A 154 16.32 -0.45 15.59
N SER A 155 15.28 0.07 14.94
CA SER A 155 15.37 1.30 14.17
C SER A 155 14.40 2.29 14.76
N LYS A 156 14.92 3.30 15.45
CA LYS A 156 14.13 4.49 15.77
C LYS A 156 13.65 5.07 14.42
N PHE A 157 12.37 5.40 14.31
CA PHE A 157 11.89 6.18 13.15
C PHE A 157 12.64 7.47 12.98
#